data_AF-A0A6E8VKG9-F1
#
_entry.id   AF-A0A6E8VKG9-F1
#
_cell.length_a   1.000
_cell.length_b   1.000
_cell.length_c   1.000
_cell.angle_alpha   90.00
_cell.angle_beta   90.00
_cell.angle_gamma   90.00
#
_symmetry.space_group_name_H-M   'P 1'
#
loop_
_entity.id
_entity.type
_entity.pdbx_description
1 polymer ?
#
loop_
_entity_poly.entity_id
_entity_poly.type
_entity_poly.pdbx_seq_one_letter_code
_entity_poly.pdbx_strand_id
1 'polypeptide(L)'
;MDVKLLKTNKVPVHLPSRRRNSNTKALFIICLTTTLSIACFTMGLFFHIYKPTKLILDDRLTMRQIMPYYRWWKDTDDVLVTCRIFIFNVTNSERWLGGLDDQLKMQEVVPIVYREILEHDNVTFHEHNSTMSYVTRRRLVFLPDRNVPGILNKTIIVPNISLLGVAARMENDNFFMKRGFNFIYSMSGDTVFSRMTIYDYLWNTRPPFLDQARKFVPGMVPSDNVGVLKTMYEDHEDHVNVRHGKRYGDDQFFMMNTYEYEPTVPGFSLAKGDCFASILNSSEGATYPQNLDEQSVLIYWRKTLCRAVPLYFERRVQKGPLTGYKYVLPDNSYDRLPDSDADCYKGQFGLLEDGMTDTSKCSHDVPIVATSPHFYARNFSNAHKITGMIPDREKQHSYAIVDPSFGIPLDQCARTQTNLAIPELTGYSADIKRFSDMIIPMFWIEYHQQELPIYIIRTLQAFYVIRDVEPYLPYVLYLCFMLLLAVAFREAARYKIQGKISPAKYTKPQLTSL
;
A
#
# COMPACT_ATOMS: atom_id res chain seq x y z
N MET A 1 118.60 -3.16 7.92
CA MET A 1 118.41 -2.67 9.30
C MET A 1 116.92 -2.78 9.59
N ASP A 2 116.45 -3.92 10.13
CA ASP A 2 116.30 -4.18 11.59
C ASP A 2 115.33 -3.17 12.23
N VAL A 3 114.23 -3.51 12.92
CA VAL A 3 113.78 -4.72 13.63
C VAL A 3 112.24 -4.71 13.70
N LYS A 4 111.67 -5.92 13.76
CA LYS A 4 110.29 -6.33 14.08
C LYS A 4 109.57 -5.49 15.17
N LEU A 5 108.25 -5.34 15.01
CA LEU A 5 107.30 -5.55 16.11
C LEU A 5 105.90 -5.89 15.57
N LEU A 6 105.51 -7.15 15.79
CA LEU A 6 104.17 -7.69 15.56
C LEU A 6 103.16 -7.00 16.49
N LYS A 7 102.09 -6.43 15.92
CA LYS A 7 100.82 -6.24 16.63
C LYS A 7 99.67 -6.82 15.81
N THR A 8 98.94 -7.68 16.48
CA THR A 8 97.89 -8.56 16.02
C THR A 8 96.64 -7.81 15.55
N ASN A 9 96.16 -8.16 14.36
CA ASN A 9 94.85 -7.75 13.84
C ASN A 9 93.74 -8.34 14.72
N LYS A 10 93.07 -7.49 15.51
CA LYS A 10 91.74 -7.80 16.06
C LYS A 10 90.70 -7.50 14.98
N VAL A 11 90.22 -8.55 14.31
CA VAL A 11 88.98 -8.49 13.53
C VAL A 11 87.83 -8.21 14.52
N PRO A 12 87.00 -7.17 14.32
CA PRO A 12 85.81 -6.99 15.13
C PRO A 12 84.81 -8.09 14.77
N VAL A 13 84.52 -8.98 15.71
CA VAL A 13 83.40 -9.92 15.61
C VAL A 13 82.11 -9.11 15.68
N HIS A 14 81.46 -8.91 14.53
CA HIS A 14 80.08 -8.45 14.47
C HIS A 14 79.18 -9.50 15.11
N LEU A 15 78.74 -9.25 16.35
CA LEU A 15 77.61 -9.93 16.96
C LEU A 15 76.34 -9.61 16.15
N PRO A 16 75.56 -10.60 15.67
CA PRO A 16 74.32 -10.31 14.97
C PRO A 16 73.25 -9.89 15.99
N SER A 17 72.90 -8.60 16.03
CA SER A 17 71.80 -8.06 16.85
C SER A 17 70.39 -8.28 16.25
N ARG A 18 70.23 -9.22 15.30
CA ARG A 18 69.00 -9.35 14.48
C ARG A 18 67.94 -10.33 15.01
N ARG A 19 67.99 -10.79 16.26
CA ARG A 19 67.02 -11.79 16.79
C ARG A 19 65.79 -11.22 17.52
N ARG A 20 65.84 -9.99 18.04
CA ARG A 20 64.73 -9.45 18.87
C ARG A 20 63.46 -9.12 18.06
N ASN A 21 63.60 -8.71 16.80
CA ASN A 21 62.48 -8.35 15.90
C ASN A 21 61.69 -9.55 15.35
N SER A 22 62.25 -10.77 15.37
CA SER A 22 61.56 -11.97 14.84
C SER A 22 60.53 -12.52 15.84
N ASN A 23 60.87 -12.47 17.14
CA ASN A 23 60.03 -13.01 18.20
C ASN A 23 58.80 -12.14 18.49
N THR A 24 58.93 -10.81 18.42
CA THR A 24 57.80 -9.88 18.56
C THR A 24 56.82 -9.99 17.40
N LYS A 25 57.31 -10.15 16.16
CA LYS A 25 56.47 -10.38 14.98
C LYS A 25 55.69 -11.69 15.06
N ALA A 26 56.34 -12.78 15.46
CA ALA A 26 55.68 -14.07 15.62
C ALA A 26 54.60 -14.02 16.72
N LEU A 27 54.89 -13.38 17.86
CA LEU A 27 53.92 -13.21 18.95
C LEU A 27 52.73 -12.34 18.52
N PHE A 28 52.98 -11.27 17.75
CA PHE A 28 51.93 -10.42 17.19
C PHE A 28 51.02 -11.18 16.23
N ILE A 29 51.60 -11.99 15.32
CA ILE A 29 50.82 -12.82 14.39
C ILE A 29 49.96 -13.82 15.15
N ILE A 30 50.51 -14.53 16.14
CA ILE A 30 49.75 -15.49 16.96
C ILE A 30 48.58 -14.77 17.65
N CYS A 31 48.85 -13.64 18.32
CA CYS A 31 47.83 -12.86 19.00
C CYS A 31 46.72 -12.43 18.04
N LEU A 32 47.08 -11.85 16.89
CA LEU A 32 46.14 -11.41 15.87
C LEU A 32 45.31 -12.57 15.29
N THR A 33 45.94 -13.70 14.97
CA THR A 33 45.22 -14.86 14.42
C THR A 33 44.27 -15.48 15.43
N THR A 34 44.65 -15.53 16.71
CA THR A 34 43.80 -16.05 17.78
C THR A 34 42.63 -15.12 18.09
N THR A 35 42.84 -13.79 18.09
CA THR A 35 41.74 -12.84 18.28
C THR A 35 40.76 -12.88 17.11
N LEU A 36 41.26 -12.93 15.87
CA LEU A 36 40.42 -13.09 14.68
C LEU A 36 39.69 -14.44 14.67
N SER A 37 40.31 -15.53 15.11
CA SER A 37 39.64 -16.83 15.17
C SER A 37 38.49 -16.80 16.17
N ILE A 38 38.73 -16.27 17.38
CA ILE A 38 37.67 -16.13 18.40
C ILE A 38 36.54 -15.24 17.87
N ALA A 39 36.86 -14.12 17.20
CA ALA A 39 35.86 -13.26 16.58
C ALA A 39 35.04 -13.98 15.50
N CYS A 40 35.66 -14.81 14.66
CA CYS A 40 34.93 -15.61 13.66
C CYS A 40 33.99 -16.61 14.34
N PHE A 41 34.44 -17.29 15.40
CA PHE A 41 33.61 -18.25 16.14
C PHE A 41 32.43 -17.56 16.83
N THR A 42 32.66 -16.45 17.54
CA THR A 42 31.59 -15.72 18.23
C THR A 42 30.59 -15.11 17.25
N MET A 43 31.06 -14.56 16.13
CA MET A 43 30.20 -14.06 15.05
C MET A 43 29.41 -15.19 14.38
N GLY A 44 30.06 -16.34 14.13
CA GLY A 44 29.40 -17.52 13.58
C GLY A 44 28.30 -18.03 14.49
N LEU A 45 28.57 -18.14 15.80
CA LEU A 45 27.57 -18.50 16.80
C LEU A 45 26.44 -17.47 16.88
N PHE A 46 26.76 -16.18 16.82
CA PHE A 46 25.76 -15.12 16.79
C PHE A 46 24.81 -15.27 15.61
N PHE A 47 25.30 -15.42 14.37
CA PHE A 47 24.42 -15.59 13.20
C PHE A 47 23.71 -16.94 13.14
N HIS A 48 24.24 -17.96 13.79
CA HIS A 48 23.56 -19.24 13.93
C HIS A 48 22.31 -19.14 14.83
N ILE A 49 22.41 -18.34 15.91
CA ILE A 49 21.31 -18.11 16.86
C ILE A 49 20.35 -17.02 16.34
N TYR A 50 20.92 -15.92 15.86
CA TYR A 50 20.21 -14.73 15.42
C TYR A 50 20.33 -14.56 13.91
N LYS A 51 19.31 -15.05 13.22
CA LYS A 51 19.16 -14.92 11.77
C LYS A 51 19.12 -13.43 11.36
N PRO A 52 20.07 -12.95 10.54
CA PRO A 52 20.07 -11.57 10.03
C PRO A 52 18.74 -11.14 9.43
N THR A 53 18.10 -12.01 8.63
CA THR A 53 16.80 -11.71 8.03
C THR A 53 15.72 -11.47 9.08
N LYS A 54 15.64 -12.33 10.10
CA LYS A 54 14.70 -12.16 11.20
C LYS A 54 14.94 -10.85 11.94
N LEU A 55 16.21 -10.48 12.19
CA LEU A 55 16.54 -9.19 12.83
C LEU A 55 16.03 -8.00 12.02
N ILE A 56 16.13 -8.05 10.68
CA ILE A 56 15.64 -6.99 9.78
C ILE A 56 14.11 -6.90 9.82
N LEU A 57 13.40 -8.03 9.73
CA LEU A 57 11.93 -8.06 9.76
C LEU A 57 11.38 -7.65 11.14
N ASP A 58 12.03 -8.09 12.22
CA ASP A 58 11.72 -7.69 13.59
C ASP A 58 11.90 -6.20 13.82
N ASP A 59 12.94 -5.61 13.24
CA ASP A 59 13.21 -4.19 13.32
C ASP A 59 12.16 -3.38 12.57
N ARG A 60 11.71 -3.87 11.41
CA ARG A 60 10.63 -3.24 10.64
C ARG A 60 9.36 -3.01 11.45
N LEU A 61 8.99 -3.96 12.31
CA LEU A 61 7.81 -3.85 13.19
C LEU A 61 7.82 -2.59 14.05
N THR A 62 9.01 -2.06 14.38
CA THR A 62 9.16 -0.90 15.25
C THR A 62 8.92 0.44 14.56
N MET A 63 8.85 0.49 13.23
CA MET A 63 8.66 1.75 12.46
C MET A 63 9.66 2.86 12.84
N ARG A 64 10.93 2.49 13.12
CA ARG A 64 12.00 3.46 13.45
C ARG A 64 12.18 4.51 12.35
N GLN A 65 12.15 5.78 12.73
CA GLN A 65 12.16 6.92 11.80
C GLN A 65 13.40 7.02 10.91
N ILE A 66 14.54 6.52 11.40
CA ILE A 66 15.79 6.52 10.62
C ILE A 66 15.77 5.52 9.47
N MET A 67 14.92 4.50 9.53
CA MET A 67 14.96 3.37 8.62
C MET A 67 14.21 3.68 7.31
N PRO A 68 14.62 3.09 6.17
CA PRO A 68 13.99 3.34 4.88
C PRO A 68 12.49 3.06 4.88
N TYR A 69 12.05 2.03 5.61
CA TYR A 69 10.65 1.63 5.64
C TYR A 69 9.71 2.57 6.40
N TYR A 70 10.25 3.48 7.21
CA TYR A 70 9.45 4.56 7.77
C TYR A 70 9.36 5.72 6.77
N ARG A 71 10.51 6.09 6.17
CA ARG A 71 10.62 7.23 5.26
C ARG A 71 9.73 7.08 4.03
N TRP A 72 9.73 5.91 3.39
CA TRP A 72 8.94 5.64 2.19
C TRP A 72 7.42 5.60 2.41
N TRP A 73 7.01 5.50 3.67
CA TRP A 73 5.62 5.35 4.08
C TRP A 73 5.17 6.74 4.44
N LYS A 74 5.97 7.43 5.27
CA LYS A 74 5.74 8.82 5.64
C LYS A 74 5.52 9.71 4.41
N ASP A 75 6.35 9.57 3.40
CA ASP A 75 6.30 10.35 2.17
C ASP A 75 6.31 9.42 0.95
N THR A 76 5.24 9.52 0.14
CA THR A 76 5.04 8.71 -1.06
C THR A 76 5.38 9.45 -2.35
N ASP A 77 6.10 10.58 -2.29
CA ASP A 77 6.48 11.40 -3.46
C ASP A 77 7.35 10.66 -4.49
N ASP A 78 7.99 9.56 -4.12
CA ASP A 78 8.71 8.70 -5.08
C ASP A 78 7.85 7.52 -5.58
N VAL A 79 6.75 7.21 -4.92
CA VAL A 79 5.83 6.13 -5.31
C VAL A 79 4.74 6.69 -6.22
N LEU A 80 4.66 6.20 -7.44
CA LEU A 80 3.64 6.63 -8.39
C LEU A 80 2.35 5.82 -8.19
N VAL A 81 1.37 6.43 -7.52
CA VAL A 81 0.00 5.95 -7.49
C VAL A 81 -0.81 6.77 -8.49
N THR A 82 -1.36 6.13 -9.51
CA THR A 82 -2.27 6.79 -10.45
C THR A 82 -3.71 6.55 -10.08
N CYS A 83 -4.52 7.61 -10.11
CA CYS A 83 -5.97 7.59 -10.03
C CYS A 83 -6.50 7.84 -11.45
N ARG A 84 -7.10 6.81 -12.06
CA ARG A 84 -7.65 6.87 -13.43
C ARG A 84 -9.16 6.80 -13.33
N ILE A 85 -9.84 7.75 -13.96
CA ILE A 85 -11.30 7.87 -13.91
C ILE A 85 -11.85 7.73 -15.31
N PHE A 86 -12.82 6.86 -15.46
CA PHE A 86 -13.47 6.52 -16.72
C PHE A 86 -14.93 6.94 -16.61
N ILE A 87 -15.32 7.98 -17.35
CA ILE A 87 -16.64 8.61 -17.25
C ILE A 87 -17.56 8.01 -18.32
N PHE A 88 -18.81 7.74 -17.97
CA PHE A 88 -19.82 7.29 -18.93
C PHE A 88 -20.59 8.47 -19.54
N ASN A 89 -20.26 8.82 -20.79
CA ASN A 89 -20.93 9.88 -21.53
C ASN A 89 -22.20 9.36 -22.22
N VAL A 90 -23.32 10.07 -22.08
CA VAL A 90 -24.59 9.74 -22.73
C VAL A 90 -24.59 10.26 -24.16
N THR A 91 -24.99 9.41 -25.11
CA THR A 91 -24.93 9.72 -26.56
C THR A 91 -26.30 9.92 -27.21
N ASN A 92 -27.39 9.53 -26.54
CA ASN A 92 -28.75 9.59 -27.08
C ASN A 92 -29.77 10.24 -26.10
N SER A 93 -29.32 11.17 -25.24
CA SER A 93 -30.15 11.78 -24.19
C SER A 93 -31.47 12.36 -24.71
N GLU A 94 -31.45 13.14 -25.78
CA GLU A 94 -32.66 13.78 -26.35
C GLU A 94 -33.64 12.74 -26.91
N ARG A 95 -33.14 11.73 -27.63
CA ARG A 95 -33.97 10.66 -28.22
C ARG A 95 -34.59 9.79 -27.13
N TRP A 96 -33.82 9.45 -26.10
CA TRP A 96 -34.29 8.66 -24.97
C TRP A 96 -35.33 9.41 -24.13
N LEU A 97 -35.12 10.71 -23.88
CA LEU A 97 -36.13 11.56 -23.23
C LEU A 97 -37.41 11.71 -24.05
N GLY A 98 -37.28 11.82 -25.37
CA GLY A 98 -38.42 11.87 -26.29
C GLY A 98 -39.16 10.53 -26.43
N GLY A 99 -38.69 9.46 -25.80
CA GLY A 99 -39.28 8.12 -25.90
C GLY A 99 -39.03 7.42 -27.24
N LEU A 100 -38.09 7.92 -28.05
CA LEU A 100 -37.73 7.31 -29.35
C LEU A 100 -36.76 6.14 -29.21
N ASP A 101 -35.97 6.12 -28.14
CA ASP A 101 -35.08 5.03 -27.78
C ASP A 101 -35.48 4.50 -26.39
N ASP A 102 -35.58 3.18 -26.23
CA ASP A 102 -35.93 2.55 -24.94
C ASP A 102 -34.74 2.45 -23.98
N GLN A 103 -33.52 2.41 -24.52
CA GLN A 103 -32.28 2.21 -23.77
C GLN A 103 -31.42 3.47 -23.78
N LEU A 104 -30.83 3.79 -22.62
CA LEU A 104 -29.87 4.88 -22.50
C LEU A 104 -28.50 4.39 -23.00
N LYS A 105 -27.99 5.00 -24.06
CA LYS A 105 -26.70 4.66 -24.68
C LYS A 105 -25.58 5.45 -24.04
N MET A 106 -24.71 4.74 -23.34
CA MET A 106 -23.53 5.30 -22.72
C MET A 106 -22.27 4.92 -23.50
N GLN A 107 -21.28 5.80 -23.49
CA GLN A 107 -19.98 5.57 -24.07
C GLN A 107 -18.92 5.98 -23.06
N GLU A 108 -18.03 5.04 -22.73
CA GLU A 108 -16.87 5.35 -21.91
C GLU A 108 -15.98 6.40 -22.60
N VAL A 109 -15.63 7.43 -21.84
CA VAL A 109 -14.56 8.37 -22.20
C VAL A 109 -13.23 7.77 -21.78
N VAL A 110 -12.21 7.95 -22.63
CA VAL A 110 -10.81 7.60 -22.30
C VAL A 110 -10.42 8.08 -20.90
N PRO A 111 -9.58 7.34 -20.16
CA PRO A 111 -9.33 7.63 -18.76
C PRO A 111 -8.70 9.00 -18.55
N ILE A 112 -9.19 9.69 -17.53
CA ILE A 112 -8.58 10.90 -17.02
C ILE A 112 -7.62 10.50 -15.90
N VAL A 113 -6.33 10.79 -16.08
CA VAL A 113 -5.26 10.30 -15.22
C VAL A 113 -4.77 11.40 -14.29
N TYR A 114 -4.90 11.17 -12.99
CA TYR A 114 -4.29 11.94 -11.92
C TYR A 114 -3.22 11.09 -11.24
N ARG A 115 -2.26 11.75 -10.61
CA ARG A 115 -1.41 11.18 -9.58
C ARG A 115 -2.06 11.42 -8.23
N GLU A 116 -2.15 10.39 -7.40
CA GLU A 116 -2.46 10.53 -5.99
C GLU A 116 -1.16 10.62 -5.20
N ILE A 117 -1.07 11.60 -4.30
CA ILE A 117 0.04 11.77 -3.37
C ILE A 117 -0.52 11.61 -1.96
N LEU A 118 0.12 10.76 -1.17
CA LEU A 118 -0.20 10.54 0.24
C LEU A 118 0.96 11.04 1.11
N GLU A 119 0.63 11.91 2.06
CA GLU A 119 1.56 12.45 3.04
C GLU A 119 1.07 12.08 4.44
N HIS A 120 1.95 11.50 5.26
CA HIS A 120 1.61 11.10 6.64
C HIS A 120 2.37 11.96 7.65
N ASP A 121 1.62 12.67 8.47
CA ASP A 121 2.14 13.60 9.48
C ASP A 121 1.61 13.29 10.89
N ASN A 122 2.05 14.06 11.87
CA ASN A 122 1.61 13.97 13.27
C ASN A 122 1.73 12.54 13.86
N VAL A 123 2.76 11.82 13.44
CA VAL A 123 2.96 10.42 13.84
C VAL A 123 3.26 10.31 15.33
N THR A 124 2.41 9.60 16.05
CA THR A 124 2.52 9.35 17.49
C THR A 124 2.55 7.86 17.76
N PHE A 125 3.58 7.40 18.48
CA PHE A 125 3.73 6.01 18.90
C PHE A 125 3.16 5.81 20.30
N HIS A 126 2.31 4.81 20.46
CA HIS A 126 1.65 4.48 21.72
C HIS A 126 2.20 3.16 22.27
N GLU A 127 3.28 3.24 23.05
CA GLU A 127 3.97 2.02 23.54
C GLU A 127 3.05 1.14 24.42
N HIS A 128 2.18 1.76 25.22
CA HIS A 128 1.31 1.07 26.19
C HIS A 128 0.31 0.08 25.55
N ASN A 129 -0.15 0.36 24.34
CA ASN A 129 -1.06 -0.49 23.57
C ASN A 129 -0.47 -0.95 22.23
N SER A 130 0.77 -0.58 21.92
CA SER A 130 1.45 -0.94 20.67
C SER A 130 0.66 -0.51 19.42
N THR A 131 0.12 0.71 19.43
CA THR A 131 -0.50 1.34 18.25
C THR A 131 0.21 2.63 17.82
N MET A 132 0.11 2.97 16.54
CA MET A 132 0.70 4.16 15.95
C MET A 132 -0.44 4.97 15.33
N SER A 133 -0.57 6.22 15.74
CA SER A 133 -1.54 7.17 15.19
C SER A 133 -0.85 8.16 14.26
N TYR A 134 -1.51 8.55 13.18
CA TYR A 134 -1.01 9.55 12.24
C TYR A 134 -2.16 10.25 11.53
N VAL A 135 -1.86 11.38 10.91
CA VAL A 135 -2.77 12.10 10.00
C VAL A 135 -2.31 11.85 8.58
N THR A 136 -3.22 11.41 7.72
CA THR A 136 -2.97 11.21 6.28
C THR A 136 -3.59 12.35 5.50
N ARG A 137 -2.85 12.92 4.56
CA ARG A 137 -3.38 13.86 3.58
C ARG A 137 -3.28 13.30 2.18
N ARG A 138 -4.37 13.41 1.42
CA ARG A 138 -4.49 12.90 0.05
C ARG A 138 -4.71 14.05 -0.91
N ARG A 139 -3.87 14.15 -1.93
CA ARG A 139 -4.03 15.14 -3.00
C ARG A 139 -3.94 14.51 -4.37
N LEU A 140 -4.79 14.97 -5.27
CA LEU A 140 -4.75 14.61 -6.69
C LEU A 140 -4.02 15.69 -7.49
N VAL A 141 -3.08 15.27 -8.32
CA VAL A 141 -2.33 16.12 -9.25
C VAL A 141 -2.58 15.62 -10.66
N PHE A 142 -3.14 16.48 -11.52
CA PHE A 142 -3.37 16.12 -12.92
C PHE A 142 -2.04 15.84 -13.63
N LEU A 143 -1.97 14.80 -14.47
CA LEU A 143 -0.77 14.42 -15.21
C LEU A 143 -0.92 14.73 -16.71
N PRO A 144 -0.50 15.91 -17.21
CA PRO A 144 -0.73 16.30 -18.60
C PRO A 144 -0.23 15.28 -19.63
N ASP A 145 0.97 14.72 -19.42
CA ASP A 145 1.60 13.79 -20.35
C ASP A 145 0.98 12.38 -20.38
N ARG A 146 0.12 12.07 -19.40
CA ARG A 146 -0.63 10.80 -19.30
C ARG A 146 -2.06 10.93 -19.80
N ASN A 147 -2.45 12.11 -20.29
CA ASN A 147 -3.80 12.43 -20.73
C ASN A 147 -3.81 12.89 -22.19
N VAL A 148 -4.96 12.76 -22.84
CA VAL A 148 -5.18 13.39 -24.14
C VAL A 148 -5.14 14.92 -23.97
N PRO A 149 -4.42 15.67 -24.82
CA PRO A 149 -4.38 17.12 -24.74
C PRO A 149 -5.79 17.74 -24.74
N GLY A 150 -6.05 18.64 -23.79
CA GLY A 150 -7.34 19.32 -23.67
C GLY A 150 -8.48 18.45 -23.14
N ILE A 151 -8.22 17.23 -22.63
CA ILE A 151 -9.27 16.30 -22.17
C ILE A 151 -10.23 16.96 -21.18
N LEU A 152 -9.73 17.76 -20.24
CA LEU A 152 -10.56 18.42 -19.22
C LEU A 152 -11.58 19.43 -19.80
N ASN A 153 -11.29 20.00 -20.97
CA ASN A 153 -12.17 20.94 -21.66
C ASN A 153 -13.19 20.25 -22.57
N LYS A 154 -13.08 18.93 -22.76
CA LYS A 154 -14.03 18.16 -23.57
C LYS A 154 -15.41 18.19 -22.92
N THR A 155 -16.42 18.53 -23.70
CA THR A 155 -17.82 18.51 -23.25
C THR A 155 -18.37 17.09 -23.24
N ILE A 156 -19.08 16.75 -22.17
CA ILE A 156 -19.82 15.51 -21.99
C ILE A 156 -21.27 15.81 -21.62
N ILE A 157 -22.14 14.84 -21.83
CA ILE A 157 -23.52 14.84 -21.37
C ILE A 157 -23.64 13.69 -20.36
N VAL A 158 -24.04 14.01 -19.14
CA VAL A 158 -24.21 13.04 -18.06
C VAL A 158 -25.56 13.24 -17.39
N PRO A 159 -26.17 12.19 -16.80
CA PRO A 159 -27.35 12.37 -15.96
C PRO A 159 -27.03 13.34 -14.80
N ASN A 160 -27.99 14.18 -14.43
CA ASN A 160 -27.85 15.10 -13.32
C ASN A 160 -27.95 14.32 -12.00
N ILE A 161 -26.80 13.83 -11.51
CA ILE A 161 -26.71 12.93 -10.36
C ILE A 161 -27.25 13.58 -9.08
N SER A 162 -27.06 14.88 -8.90
CA SER A 162 -27.56 15.59 -7.73
C SER A 162 -29.08 15.66 -7.72
N LEU A 163 -29.69 16.05 -8.85
CA LEU A 163 -31.14 16.09 -8.99
C LEU A 163 -31.75 14.69 -8.83
N LEU A 164 -31.24 13.71 -9.58
CA LEU A 164 -31.76 12.35 -9.60
C LEU A 164 -31.50 11.61 -8.28
N GLY A 165 -30.35 11.85 -7.65
CA GLY A 165 -30.00 11.24 -6.37
C GLY A 165 -30.82 11.79 -5.21
N VAL A 166 -31.14 13.08 -5.20
CA VAL A 166 -32.09 13.65 -4.23
C VAL A 166 -33.49 13.11 -4.48
N ALA A 167 -33.95 13.02 -5.73
CA ALA A 167 -35.25 12.42 -6.05
C ALA A 167 -35.33 10.96 -5.55
N ALA A 168 -34.31 10.15 -5.85
CA ALA A 168 -34.25 8.75 -5.42
C ALA A 168 -34.18 8.58 -3.90
N ARG A 169 -33.42 9.43 -3.20
CA ARG A 169 -33.38 9.46 -1.72
C ARG A 169 -34.75 9.77 -1.12
N MET A 170 -35.48 10.70 -1.72
CA MET A 170 -36.78 11.18 -1.22
C MET A 170 -37.97 10.34 -1.70
N GLU A 171 -37.76 9.23 -2.43
CA GLU A 171 -38.88 8.42 -2.94
C GLU A 171 -39.76 7.86 -1.81
N ASN A 172 -39.19 7.59 -0.64
CA ASN A 172 -39.96 7.11 0.52
C ASN A 172 -40.54 8.25 1.40
N ASP A 173 -40.29 9.52 1.05
CA ASP A 173 -40.83 10.66 1.79
C ASP A 173 -42.31 10.91 1.47
N ASN A 174 -42.95 11.70 2.33
CA ASN A 174 -44.36 12.04 2.17
C ASN A 174 -44.64 12.88 0.90
N PHE A 175 -45.90 12.85 0.47
CA PHE A 175 -46.37 13.56 -0.73
C PHE A 175 -45.99 15.05 -0.78
N PHE A 176 -45.99 15.75 0.36
CA PHE A 176 -45.68 17.18 0.42
C PHE A 176 -44.21 17.46 0.12
N MET A 177 -43.29 16.60 0.61
CA MET A 177 -41.86 16.71 0.31
C MET A 177 -41.60 16.52 -1.19
N LYS A 178 -42.21 15.52 -1.82
CA LYS A 178 -42.11 15.30 -3.28
C LYS A 178 -42.68 16.46 -4.10
N ARG A 179 -43.80 17.04 -3.65
CA ARG A 179 -44.38 18.26 -4.27
C ARG A 179 -43.45 19.47 -4.14
N GLY A 180 -42.84 19.67 -2.97
CA GLY A 180 -41.84 20.71 -2.75
C GLY A 180 -40.63 20.54 -3.65
N PHE A 181 -40.12 19.31 -3.78
CA PHE A 181 -39.05 18.97 -4.71
C PHE A 181 -39.40 19.38 -6.15
N ASN A 182 -40.58 18.99 -6.66
CA ASN A 182 -41.00 19.33 -8.03
C ASN A 182 -41.15 20.85 -8.23
N PHE A 183 -41.61 21.57 -7.20
CA PHE A 183 -41.70 23.03 -7.25
C PHE A 183 -40.31 23.67 -7.38
N ILE A 184 -39.35 23.23 -6.57
CA ILE A 184 -37.96 23.70 -6.63
C ILE A 184 -37.32 23.33 -7.97
N TYR A 185 -37.52 22.11 -8.45
CA TYR A 185 -37.04 21.66 -9.77
C TYR A 185 -37.57 22.56 -10.89
N SER A 186 -38.88 22.78 -10.94
CA SER A 186 -39.51 23.68 -11.93
C SER A 186 -38.97 25.12 -11.86
N MET A 187 -38.76 25.65 -10.65
CA MET A 187 -38.23 27.01 -10.46
C MET A 187 -36.73 27.13 -10.80
N SER A 188 -35.98 26.03 -10.69
CA SER A 188 -34.54 26.03 -10.93
C SER A 188 -34.14 26.18 -12.40
N GLY A 189 -35.03 25.81 -13.32
CA GLY A 189 -34.69 25.72 -14.75
C GLY A 189 -33.62 24.66 -15.05
N ASP A 190 -33.34 23.77 -14.09
CA ASP A 190 -32.41 22.66 -14.26
C ASP A 190 -33.03 21.57 -15.15
N THR A 191 -32.21 20.63 -15.59
CA THR A 191 -32.63 19.51 -16.44
C THR A 191 -32.03 18.20 -15.93
N VAL A 192 -32.66 17.08 -16.31
CA VAL A 192 -32.22 15.74 -15.92
C VAL A 192 -30.92 15.28 -16.56
N PHE A 193 -30.43 15.95 -17.60
CA PHE A 193 -29.10 15.74 -18.17
C PHE A 193 -28.31 17.03 -18.14
N SER A 194 -27.10 16.96 -17.62
CA SER A 194 -26.21 18.11 -17.56
C SER A 194 -25.18 18.03 -18.69
N ARG A 195 -25.06 19.10 -19.46
CA ARG A 195 -24.01 19.29 -20.46
C ARG A 195 -22.92 20.16 -19.86
N MET A 196 -21.73 19.59 -19.65
CA MET A 196 -20.63 20.30 -18.98
C MET A 196 -19.27 19.79 -19.46
N THR A 197 -18.20 20.48 -19.08
CA THR A 197 -16.84 19.99 -19.32
C THR A 197 -16.50 18.84 -18.36
N ILE A 198 -15.51 18.03 -18.72
CA ILE A 198 -14.97 17.02 -17.81
C ILE A 198 -14.40 17.66 -16.53
N TYR A 199 -13.77 18.84 -16.65
CA TYR A 199 -13.31 19.60 -15.47
C TYR A 199 -14.46 19.92 -14.51
N ASP A 200 -15.55 20.49 -15.04
CA ASP A 200 -16.71 20.85 -14.21
C ASP A 200 -17.30 19.61 -13.55
N TYR A 201 -17.51 18.52 -14.31
CA TYR A 201 -18.02 17.26 -13.77
C TYR A 201 -17.20 16.74 -12.58
N LEU A 202 -15.88 16.79 -12.69
CA LEU A 202 -14.97 16.26 -11.67
C LEU A 202 -14.78 17.22 -10.48
N TRP A 203 -14.69 18.54 -10.70
CA TRP A 203 -14.21 19.48 -9.69
C TRP A 203 -15.15 20.65 -9.37
N ASN A 204 -16.07 20.99 -10.27
CA ASN A 204 -16.86 22.22 -10.19
C ASN A 204 -18.31 22.03 -10.65
N THR A 205 -18.96 20.97 -10.17
CA THR A 205 -20.37 20.72 -10.47
C THR A 205 -21.23 21.51 -9.49
N ARG A 206 -21.94 22.53 -10.00
CA ARG A 206 -22.85 23.40 -9.23
C ARG A 206 -24.24 23.40 -9.88
N PRO A 207 -25.12 22.43 -9.55
CA PRO A 207 -26.41 22.28 -10.20
C PRO A 207 -27.38 23.41 -9.80
N PRO A 208 -28.09 24.06 -10.76
CA PRO A 208 -29.09 25.07 -10.46
C PRO A 208 -30.17 24.60 -9.48
N PHE A 209 -30.53 23.31 -9.52
CA PHE A 209 -31.45 22.71 -8.57
C PHE A 209 -30.97 22.85 -7.11
N LEU A 210 -29.70 22.55 -6.82
CA LEU A 210 -29.14 22.65 -5.48
C LEU A 210 -29.06 24.11 -5.01
N ASP A 211 -28.70 25.03 -5.91
CA ASP A 211 -28.66 26.47 -5.62
C ASP A 211 -30.03 27.01 -5.22
N GLN A 212 -31.11 26.56 -5.87
CA GLN A 212 -32.46 26.92 -5.45
C GLN A 212 -32.87 26.20 -4.16
N ALA A 213 -32.60 24.89 -4.05
CA ALA A 213 -32.95 24.11 -2.86
C ALA A 213 -32.33 24.73 -1.60
N ARG A 214 -31.09 25.19 -1.66
CA ARG A 214 -30.39 25.84 -0.54
C ARG A 214 -31.09 27.12 -0.05
N LYS A 215 -31.80 27.85 -0.92
CA LYS A 215 -32.56 29.05 -0.51
C LYS A 215 -33.81 28.70 0.30
N PHE A 216 -34.44 27.57 0.01
CA PHE A 216 -35.64 27.11 0.70
C PHE A 216 -35.33 26.25 1.93
N VAL A 217 -34.32 25.37 1.84
CA VAL A 217 -33.95 24.39 2.86
C VAL A 217 -32.43 24.35 3.09
N PRO A 218 -31.81 25.44 3.58
CA PRO A 218 -30.35 25.55 3.69
C PRO A 218 -29.72 24.45 4.56
N GLY A 219 -30.42 23.95 5.58
CA GLY A 219 -29.93 22.89 6.46
C GLY A 219 -29.87 21.50 5.81
N MET A 220 -30.51 21.30 4.65
CA MET A 220 -30.51 20.02 3.92
C MET A 220 -29.50 19.99 2.76
N VAL A 221 -28.88 21.12 2.43
CA VAL A 221 -27.93 21.24 1.31
C VAL A 221 -26.56 21.61 1.88
N PRO A 222 -25.72 20.61 2.24
CA PRO A 222 -24.47 20.85 2.95
C PRO A 222 -23.40 21.52 2.08
N SER A 223 -23.44 21.31 0.77
CA SER A 223 -22.47 21.85 -0.19
C SER A 223 -23.15 22.35 -1.47
N ASP A 224 -22.57 23.38 -2.08
CA ASP A 224 -22.95 23.91 -3.38
C ASP A 224 -22.14 23.31 -4.54
N ASN A 225 -20.95 22.75 -4.25
CA ASN A 225 -20.10 22.09 -5.22
C ASN A 225 -20.04 20.58 -4.95
N VAL A 226 -20.59 19.83 -5.89
CA VAL A 226 -20.75 18.36 -5.84
C VAL A 226 -19.99 17.69 -6.98
N GLY A 227 -18.87 18.30 -7.42
CA GLY A 227 -17.95 17.68 -8.36
C GLY A 227 -17.44 16.33 -7.84
N VAL A 228 -17.40 15.30 -8.69
CA VAL A 228 -17.09 13.92 -8.28
C VAL A 228 -15.81 13.83 -7.45
N LEU A 229 -14.68 14.30 -8.00
CA LEU A 229 -13.40 14.28 -7.30
C LEU A 229 -13.35 15.29 -6.17
N LYS A 230 -14.02 16.44 -6.31
CA LYS A 230 -14.11 17.42 -5.24
C LYS A 230 -14.74 16.81 -3.99
N THR A 231 -15.82 16.04 -4.12
CA THR A 231 -16.50 15.37 -3.01
C THR A 231 -15.69 14.17 -2.49
N MET A 232 -15.10 13.35 -3.37
CA MET A 232 -14.27 12.20 -2.94
C MET A 232 -13.02 12.61 -2.15
N TYR A 233 -12.49 13.81 -2.39
CA TYR A 233 -11.27 14.35 -1.78
C TYR A 233 -11.54 15.65 -0.99
N GLU A 234 -12.77 15.86 -0.52
CA GLU A 234 -13.16 17.10 0.15
C GLU A 234 -12.44 17.30 1.49
N ASP A 235 -12.28 16.22 2.25
CA ASP A 235 -11.51 16.24 3.50
C ASP A 235 -10.03 15.99 3.20
N HIS A 236 -9.18 16.85 3.76
CA HIS A 236 -7.74 16.81 3.50
C HIS A 236 -6.94 16.13 4.60
N GLU A 237 -7.56 15.80 5.73
CA GLU A 237 -6.90 15.20 6.88
C GLU A 237 -7.73 14.02 7.37
N ASP A 238 -7.13 12.83 7.34
CA ASP A 238 -7.73 11.61 7.83
C ASP A 238 -6.91 11.08 9.03
N HIS A 239 -7.55 10.87 10.17
CA HIS A 239 -6.93 10.35 11.39
C HIS A 239 -6.94 8.82 11.40
N VAL A 240 -5.75 8.21 11.38
CA VAL A 240 -5.59 6.76 11.26
C VAL A 240 -4.82 6.21 12.44
N ASN A 241 -5.29 5.09 13.01
CA ASN A 241 -4.55 4.31 14.00
C ASN A 241 -4.29 2.89 13.47
N VAL A 242 -3.04 2.45 13.52
CA VAL A 242 -2.61 1.10 13.12
C VAL A 242 -1.87 0.40 14.24
N ARG A 243 -1.81 -0.93 14.19
CA ARG A 243 -0.97 -1.73 15.10
C ARG A 243 0.49 -1.62 14.70
N HIS A 244 1.39 -1.49 15.68
CA HIS A 244 2.84 -1.52 15.45
C HIS A 244 3.56 -2.29 16.56
N GLY A 245 4.86 -2.48 16.41
CA GLY A 245 5.71 -3.14 17.40
C GLY A 245 5.55 -4.66 17.40
N LYS A 246 6.25 -5.31 18.34
CA LYS A 246 6.34 -6.78 18.41
C LYS A 246 5.18 -7.44 19.16
N ARG A 247 4.38 -6.67 19.88
CA ARG A 247 3.34 -7.18 20.79
C ARG A 247 2.29 -8.04 20.07
N TYR A 248 1.90 -7.61 18.87
CA TYR A 248 0.85 -8.26 18.09
C TYR A 248 1.36 -9.30 17.08
N GLY A 249 2.67 -9.55 17.05
CA GLY A 249 3.26 -10.38 16.00
C GLY A 249 3.37 -9.65 14.66
N ASP A 250 3.88 -10.39 13.68
CA ASP A 250 4.14 -9.94 12.32
C ASP A 250 2.93 -10.05 11.38
N ASP A 251 1.98 -10.93 11.73
CA ASP A 251 0.71 -11.17 11.03
C ASP A 251 -0.32 -10.05 11.26
N GLN A 252 -0.17 -9.27 12.33
CA GLN A 252 -1.04 -8.13 12.64
C GLN A 252 -0.36 -6.77 12.43
N PHE A 253 0.86 -6.76 11.90
CA PHE A 253 1.63 -5.55 11.71
C PHE A 253 0.94 -4.59 10.73
N PHE A 254 0.88 -3.31 11.12
CA PHE A 254 0.36 -2.19 10.32
C PHE A 254 -1.12 -2.28 9.96
N MET A 255 -1.85 -3.25 10.52
CA MET A 255 -3.27 -3.36 10.28
C MET A 255 -4.05 -2.28 11.03
N MET A 256 -5.11 -1.78 10.41
CA MET A 256 -5.93 -0.71 10.93
C MET A 256 -6.69 -1.13 12.19
N ASN A 257 -6.75 -0.20 13.13
CA ASN A 257 -7.53 -0.28 14.36
C ASN A 257 -8.68 0.72 14.34
N THR A 258 -8.41 1.97 13.99
CA THR A 258 -9.45 3.00 13.81
C THR A 258 -9.14 3.94 12.65
N TYR A 259 -10.20 4.54 12.13
CA TYR A 259 -10.20 5.60 11.13
C TYR A 259 -11.22 6.64 11.55
N GLU A 260 -10.83 7.91 11.59
CA GLU A 260 -11.64 8.96 12.24
C GLU A 260 -12.12 8.54 13.63
N TYR A 261 -11.21 7.94 14.40
CA TYR A 261 -11.42 7.47 15.78
C TYR A 261 -12.40 6.30 15.94
N GLU A 262 -13.00 5.81 14.86
CA GLU A 262 -13.97 4.71 14.87
C GLU A 262 -13.41 3.43 14.22
N PRO A 263 -13.82 2.23 14.66
CA PRO A 263 -13.42 0.95 14.06
C PRO A 263 -14.30 0.52 12.87
N THR A 264 -15.21 1.39 12.43
CA THR A 264 -16.15 1.16 11.33
C THR A 264 -15.87 2.06 10.14
N VAL A 265 -16.40 1.68 8.98
CA VAL A 265 -16.39 2.53 7.78
C VAL A 265 -17.08 3.87 8.09
N PRO A 266 -16.50 5.02 7.71
CA PRO A 266 -17.14 6.32 7.86
C PRO A 266 -18.56 6.32 7.28
N GLY A 267 -19.51 6.88 8.04
CA GLY A 267 -20.93 6.88 7.68
C GLY A 267 -21.75 5.78 8.37
N PHE A 268 -21.14 4.68 8.79
CA PHE A 268 -21.78 3.67 9.65
C PHE A 268 -21.56 4.00 11.12
N SER A 269 -22.63 4.26 11.86
CA SER A 269 -22.58 4.58 13.29
C SER A 269 -23.40 3.61 14.12
N LEU A 270 -22.72 2.85 14.99
CA LEU A 270 -23.38 1.98 15.97
C LEU A 270 -24.33 2.75 16.89
N ALA A 271 -23.98 3.99 17.25
CA ALA A 271 -24.81 4.85 18.09
C ALA A 271 -26.16 5.20 17.43
N LYS A 272 -26.23 5.16 16.09
CA LYS A 272 -27.46 5.35 15.31
C LYS A 272 -28.19 4.03 15.02
N GLY A 273 -27.68 2.90 15.51
CA GLY A 273 -28.21 1.56 15.22
C GLY A 273 -27.81 1.03 13.84
N ASP A 274 -26.79 1.60 13.19
CA ASP A 274 -26.26 1.07 11.94
C ASP A 274 -25.48 -0.24 12.17
N CYS A 275 -25.31 -1.02 11.09
CA CYS A 275 -24.53 -2.24 11.08
C CYS A 275 -23.03 -1.99 11.35
N PHE A 276 -22.34 -2.95 11.95
CA PHE A 276 -20.90 -2.88 12.21
C PHE A 276 -20.08 -3.17 10.95
N ALA A 277 -20.03 -2.20 10.03
CA ALA A 277 -19.19 -2.26 8.85
C ALA A 277 -17.72 -2.09 9.25
N SER A 278 -17.04 -3.17 9.62
CA SER A 278 -15.70 -3.09 10.23
C SER A 278 -14.60 -2.72 9.22
N ILE A 279 -13.65 -1.90 9.68
CA ILE A 279 -12.34 -1.67 9.03
C ILE A 279 -11.19 -2.37 9.76
N LEU A 280 -11.49 -3.07 10.85
CA LEU A 280 -10.48 -3.73 11.67
C LEU A 280 -9.71 -4.75 10.84
N ASN A 281 -8.40 -4.83 11.09
CA ASN A 281 -7.51 -5.76 10.41
C ASN A 281 -7.38 -5.51 8.89
N SER A 282 -7.82 -4.34 8.40
CA SER A 282 -7.64 -3.93 7.00
C SER A 282 -6.37 -3.11 6.79
N SER A 283 -6.03 -2.87 5.54
CA SER A 283 -4.96 -1.99 5.09
C SER A 283 -5.44 -1.08 3.98
N GLU A 284 -4.96 0.17 3.98
CA GLU A 284 -5.15 1.12 2.87
C GLU A 284 -4.29 0.82 1.62
N GLY A 285 -3.57 -0.30 1.65
CA GLY A 285 -2.67 -0.76 0.60
C GLY A 285 -1.29 -0.13 0.67
N ALA A 286 -0.93 0.61 1.72
CA ALA A 286 0.45 1.10 1.87
C ALA A 286 1.43 -0.03 2.20
N THR A 287 1.00 -0.94 3.07
CA THR A 287 1.70 -2.20 3.39
C THR A 287 0.71 -3.21 3.94
N TYR A 288 1.05 -4.48 3.80
CA TYR A 288 0.38 -5.62 4.39
C TYR A 288 1.26 -6.25 5.50
N PRO A 289 0.73 -7.22 6.26
CA PRO A 289 1.51 -8.01 7.21
C PRO A 289 2.72 -8.71 6.58
N GLN A 290 3.70 -9.07 7.41
CA GLN A 290 4.93 -9.75 6.98
C GLN A 290 4.72 -11.26 6.89
N ASN A 291 5.66 -11.96 6.25
CA ASN A 291 5.70 -13.42 6.15
C ASN A 291 4.41 -14.04 5.58
N LEU A 292 3.87 -13.43 4.53
CA LEU A 292 2.70 -13.91 3.81
C LEU A 292 2.94 -15.29 3.20
N ASP A 293 1.91 -16.11 3.26
CA ASP A 293 1.82 -17.43 2.63
C ASP A 293 0.59 -17.52 1.71
N GLU A 294 0.38 -18.70 1.13
CA GLU A 294 -0.73 -18.96 0.20
C GLU A 294 -2.10 -19.04 0.91
N GLN A 295 -2.11 -19.10 2.25
CA GLN A 295 -3.33 -19.12 3.09
C GLN A 295 -3.69 -17.74 3.65
N SER A 296 -2.74 -16.80 3.60
CA SER A 296 -2.92 -15.42 4.05
C SER A 296 -4.05 -14.74 3.28
N VAL A 297 -4.85 -13.92 3.97
CA VAL A 297 -5.93 -13.13 3.37
C VAL A 297 -5.62 -11.65 3.61
N LEU A 298 -5.59 -10.87 2.53
CA LEU A 298 -5.33 -9.44 2.62
C LEU A 298 -6.65 -8.68 2.63
N ILE A 299 -6.96 -7.97 3.69
CA ILE A 299 -8.16 -7.13 3.74
C ILE A 299 -7.78 -5.73 3.28
N TYR A 300 -8.30 -5.31 2.14
CA TYR A 300 -8.07 -3.98 1.59
C TYR A 300 -9.27 -3.08 1.86
N TRP A 301 -9.01 -1.85 2.29
CA TRP A 301 -10.03 -0.85 2.53
C TRP A 301 -9.52 0.54 2.17
N ARG A 302 -10.38 1.39 1.63
CA ARG A 302 -10.11 2.83 1.47
C ARG A 302 -11.39 3.61 1.68
N LYS A 303 -11.28 4.84 2.19
CA LYS A 303 -12.40 5.80 2.32
C LYS A 303 -13.23 5.89 1.04
N THR A 304 -12.57 6.03 -0.12
CA THR A 304 -13.24 6.20 -1.42
C THR A 304 -13.95 4.94 -1.93
N LEU A 305 -13.68 3.76 -1.38
CA LEU A 305 -14.34 2.50 -1.76
C LEU A 305 -15.48 2.12 -0.81
N CYS A 306 -15.57 2.73 0.38
CA CYS A 306 -16.65 2.53 1.36
C CYS A 306 -16.86 1.08 1.85
N ARG A 307 -16.03 0.10 1.45
CA ARG A 307 -16.17 -1.30 1.88
C ARG A 307 -14.80 -1.96 2.01
N ALA A 308 -14.61 -2.68 3.11
CA ALA A 308 -13.43 -3.51 3.32
C ALA A 308 -13.64 -4.84 2.59
N VAL A 309 -12.67 -5.25 1.79
CA VAL A 309 -12.78 -6.42 0.92
C VAL A 309 -11.58 -7.35 1.06
N PRO A 310 -11.80 -8.68 1.19
CA PRO A 310 -10.72 -9.65 1.25
C PRO A 310 -10.18 -9.98 -0.15
N LEU A 311 -8.86 -10.05 -0.26
CA LEU A 311 -8.12 -10.55 -1.43
C LEU A 311 -7.49 -11.90 -1.07
N TYR A 312 -7.63 -12.87 -1.97
CA TYR A 312 -7.17 -14.25 -1.76
C TYR A 312 -6.05 -14.60 -2.71
N PHE A 313 -5.12 -15.44 -2.26
CA PHE A 313 -3.99 -15.88 -3.07
C PHE A 313 -4.47 -16.57 -4.35
N GLU A 314 -3.94 -16.14 -5.49
CA GLU A 314 -4.15 -16.78 -6.79
C GLU A 314 -2.90 -17.57 -7.20
N ARG A 315 -1.74 -16.90 -7.22
CA ARG A 315 -0.49 -17.47 -7.73
C ARG A 315 0.73 -16.64 -7.38
N ARG A 316 1.91 -17.25 -7.54
CA ARG A 316 3.19 -16.54 -7.52
C ARG A 316 3.45 -15.87 -8.88
N VAL A 317 4.01 -14.66 -8.87
CA VAL A 317 4.26 -13.85 -10.07
C VAL A 317 5.66 -13.25 -9.99
N GLN A 318 6.43 -13.36 -11.08
CA GLN A 318 7.71 -12.68 -11.20
C GLN A 318 7.49 -11.20 -11.53
N LYS A 319 8.01 -10.30 -10.68
CA LYS A 319 8.01 -8.85 -10.88
C LYS A 319 9.44 -8.34 -10.90
N GLY A 320 9.99 -8.26 -12.10
CA GLY A 320 11.41 -7.98 -12.32
C GLY A 320 12.27 -9.01 -11.58
N PRO A 321 13.14 -8.59 -10.65
CA PRO A 321 14.00 -9.51 -9.91
C PRO A 321 13.34 -10.14 -8.66
N LEU A 322 12.12 -9.74 -8.32
CA LEU A 322 11.42 -10.20 -7.11
C LEU A 322 10.29 -11.17 -7.47
N THR A 323 10.05 -12.14 -6.58
CA THR A 323 8.88 -13.03 -6.66
C THR A 323 7.80 -12.50 -5.72
N GLY A 324 6.69 -12.02 -6.29
CA GLY A 324 5.53 -11.56 -5.53
C GLY A 324 4.42 -12.61 -5.46
N TYR A 325 3.57 -12.52 -4.45
CA TYR A 325 2.34 -13.29 -4.32
C TYR A 325 1.17 -12.44 -4.80
N LYS A 326 0.44 -12.91 -5.82
CA LYS A 326 -0.72 -12.23 -6.36
C LYS A 326 -1.96 -12.66 -5.59
N TYR A 327 -2.58 -11.71 -4.91
CA TYR A 327 -3.88 -11.82 -4.28
C TYR A 327 -4.92 -11.12 -5.15
N VAL A 328 -6.09 -11.73 -5.35
CA VAL A 328 -7.15 -11.22 -6.22
C VAL A 328 -8.44 -11.02 -5.45
N LEU A 329 -9.21 -10.02 -5.87
CA LEU A 329 -10.57 -9.81 -5.38
C LEU A 329 -11.48 -10.87 -6.01
N PRO A 330 -12.19 -11.70 -5.22
CA PRO A 330 -13.16 -12.64 -5.76
C PRO A 330 -14.30 -11.96 -6.53
N ASP A 331 -14.82 -12.62 -7.54
CA ASP A 331 -15.92 -12.08 -8.36
C ASP A 331 -17.25 -11.96 -7.57
N ASN A 332 -17.38 -12.67 -6.44
CA ASN A 332 -18.52 -12.57 -5.52
C ASN A 332 -18.34 -11.52 -4.39
N SER A 333 -17.30 -10.68 -4.45
CA SER A 333 -17.00 -9.73 -3.35
C SER A 333 -18.08 -8.68 -3.10
N TYR A 334 -18.89 -8.38 -4.11
CA TYR A 334 -20.01 -7.46 -4.03
C TYR A 334 -21.37 -8.18 -3.96
N ASP A 335 -21.39 -9.51 -3.84
CA ASP A 335 -22.64 -10.26 -3.69
C ASP A 335 -23.33 -9.97 -2.36
N ARG A 336 -24.64 -10.17 -2.36
CA ARG A 336 -25.47 -10.03 -1.17
C ARG A 336 -25.30 -11.27 -0.30
N LEU A 337 -25.45 -11.10 1.01
CA LEU A 337 -25.60 -12.20 1.94
C LEU A 337 -27.06 -12.20 2.40
N PRO A 338 -27.97 -12.82 1.62
CA PRO A 338 -29.38 -12.89 2.00
C PRO A 338 -29.48 -13.56 3.38
N ASP A 339 -30.34 -13.00 4.22
CA ASP A 339 -30.64 -13.49 5.58
C ASP A 339 -29.48 -13.41 6.59
N SER A 340 -28.48 -12.56 6.34
CA SER A 340 -27.43 -12.26 7.31
C SER A 340 -27.54 -10.84 7.86
N ASP A 341 -27.64 -10.71 9.19
CA ASP A 341 -27.46 -9.43 9.88
C ASP A 341 -26.04 -8.87 9.73
N ALA A 342 -25.10 -9.66 9.19
CA ALA A 342 -23.74 -9.22 8.88
C ALA A 342 -23.66 -8.40 7.59
N ASP A 343 -24.72 -8.35 6.77
CA ASP A 343 -24.70 -7.63 5.51
C ASP A 343 -25.03 -6.15 5.69
N CYS A 344 -23.99 -5.38 6.06
CA CYS A 344 -24.11 -3.94 6.28
C CYS A 344 -24.47 -3.14 5.01
N TYR A 345 -24.35 -3.72 3.82
CA TYR A 345 -24.42 -2.98 2.55
C TYR A 345 -25.70 -3.24 1.76
N LYS A 346 -26.76 -3.77 2.38
CA LYS A 346 -28.06 -4.13 1.73
C LYS A 346 -28.85 -2.97 1.20
N GLY A 347 -28.57 -1.80 1.75
CA GLY A 347 -29.26 -0.58 1.43
C GLY A 347 -30.74 -0.61 1.76
N GLN A 348 -31.41 0.47 1.36
CA GLN A 348 -32.79 0.76 1.74
C GLN A 348 -33.76 0.72 0.55
N PHE A 349 -33.26 0.48 -0.66
CA PHE A 349 -33.99 0.76 -1.90
C PHE A 349 -34.50 -0.49 -2.64
N GLY A 350 -34.27 -1.70 -2.13
CA GLY A 350 -34.84 -2.95 -2.69
C GLY A 350 -34.36 -3.36 -4.10
N LEU A 351 -33.55 -2.54 -4.78
CA LEU A 351 -33.03 -2.80 -6.13
C LEU A 351 -31.73 -3.60 -6.20
N LEU A 352 -31.08 -3.84 -5.05
CA LEU A 352 -29.71 -4.33 -5.05
C LEU A 352 -29.66 -5.85 -5.22
N GLU A 353 -29.08 -6.26 -6.34
CA GLU A 353 -28.82 -7.66 -6.70
C GLU A 353 -27.39 -8.08 -6.29
N ASP A 354 -27.08 -9.37 -6.42
CA ASP A 354 -25.72 -9.88 -6.23
C ASP A 354 -24.75 -9.22 -7.19
N GLY A 355 -23.69 -8.61 -6.64
CA GLY A 355 -22.74 -7.77 -7.38
C GLY A 355 -22.89 -6.28 -7.10
N MET A 356 -23.90 -5.89 -6.31
CA MET A 356 -24.19 -4.52 -5.92
C MET A 356 -23.99 -4.30 -4.42
N THR A 357 -23.22 -3.28 -4.07
CA THR A 357 -22.97 -2.85 -2.69
C THR A 357 -23.51 -1.44 -2.48
N ASP A 358 -24.44 -1.26 -1.54
CA ASP A 358 -24.88 0.09 -1.15
C ASP A 358 -23.73 0.83 -0.46
N THR A 359 -23.37 1.99 -0.98
CA THR A 359 -22.36 2.89 -0.41
C THR A 359 -22.95 4.24 -0.01
N SER A 360 -24.28 4.32 0.06
CA SER A 360 -25.03 5.53 0.42
C SER A 360 -24.59 6.13 1.75
N LYS A 361 -24.32 5.29 2.76
CA LYS A 361 -23.82 5.73 4.07
C LYS A 361 -22.54 6.54 4.00
N CYS A 362 -21.66 6.28 3.04
CA CYS A 362 -20.44 7.06 2.81
C CYS A 362 -20.65 8.30 1.92
N SER A 363 -21.81 8.43 1.27
CA SER A 363 -22.08 9.41 0.22
C SER A 363 -23.23 10.36 0.60
N HIS A 364 -23.28 10.78 1.86
CA HIS A 364 -24.39 11.58 2.41
C HIS A 364 -25.76 10.99 2.09
N ASP A 365 -25.85 9.66 2.11
CA ASP A 365 -27.13 8.96 2.19
C ASP A 365 -27.91 9.09 0.83
N VAL A 366 -27.21 9.53 -0.22
CA VAL A 366 -27.56 9.44 -1.65
C VAL A 366 -27.40 7.99 -2.09
N PRO A 367 -28.28 7.42 -2.94
CA PRO A 367 -28.29 5.99 -3.29
C PRO A 367 -27.16 5.61 -4.27
N ILE A 368 -25.91 5.75 -3.82
CA ILE A 368 -24.71 5.40 -4.57
C ILE A 368 -24.39 3.92 -4.34
N VAL A 369 -24.20 3.18 -5.44
CA VAL A 369 -23.95 1.75 -5.44
C VAL A 369 -22.63 1.44 -6.12
N ALA A 370 -21.78 0.69 -5.42
CA ALA A 370 -20.53 0.16 -5.96
C ALA A 370 -20.75 -1.20 -6.64
N THR A 371 -20.14 -1.38 -7.80
CA THR A 371 -20.10 -2.63 -8.56
C THR A 371 -18.70 -2.86 -9.14
N SER A 372 -18.47 -4.03 -9.72
CA SER A 372 -17.32 -4.23 -10.62
C SER A 372 -17.44 -3.34 -11.88
N PRO A 373 -16.32 -2.86 -12.46
CA PRO A 373 -16.34 -2.09 -13.71
C PRO A 373 -17.06 -2.80 -14.84
N HIS A 374 -17.86 -2.04 -15.61
CA HIS A 374 -18.75 -2.52 -16.65
C HIS A 374 -19.62 -3.72 -16.24
N PHE A 375 -19.85 -3.89 -14.94
CA PHE A 375 -20.60 -5.02 -14.38
C PHE A 375 -19.98 -6.38 -14.72
N TYR A 376 -18.65 -6.47 -14.90
CA TYR A 376 -18.04 -7.69 -15.46
C TYR A 376 -18.29 -8.98 -14.66
N ALA A 377 -18.49 -8.85 -13.34
CA ALA A 377 -18.58 -9.99 -12.44
C ALA A 377 -19.98 -10.60 -12.37
N ARG A 378 -21.03 -9.82 -12.68
CA ARG A 378 -22.44 -10.19 -12.47
C ARG A 378 -23.33 -9.59 -13.55
N ASN A 379 -24.34 -10.35 -13.97
CA ASN A 379 -25.38 -9.86 -14.88
C ASN A 379 -26.56 -9.37 -14.03
N PHE A 380 -26.99 -8.14 -14.28
CA PHE A 380 -28.10 -7.52 -13.54
C PHE A 380 -29.39 -7.53 -14.34
N SER A 381 -30.53 -7.75 -13.67
CA SER A 381 -31.83 -7.83 -14.36
C SER A 381 -32.16 -6.53 -15.10
N ASN A 382 -31.83 -5.38 -14.50
CA ASN A 382 -32.06 -4.04 -15.06
C ASN A 382 -30.96 -3.54 -16.02
N ALA A 383 -29.93 -4.35 -16.29
CA ALA A 383 -28.85 -3.97 -17.20
C ALA A 383 -29.37 -3.65 -18.63
N HIS A 384 -30.48 -4.26 -19.04
CA HIS A 384 -31.09 -4.04 -20.34
C HIS A 384 -31.60 -2.61 -20.57
N LYS A 385 -31.73 -1.75 -19.54
CA LYS A 385 -32.12 -0.35 -19.73
C LYS A 385 -30.95 0.54 -20.20
N ILE A 386 -29.72 0.02 -20.15
CA ILE A 386 -28.49 0.76 -20.49
C ILE A 386 -27.66 -0.06 -21.47
N THR A 387 -27.01 0.62 -22.40
CA THR A 387 -26.08 -0.01 -23.34
C THR A 387 -24.73 0.70 -23.34
N GLY A 388 -23.68 0.00 -23.80
CA GLY A 388 -22.31 0.50 -23.85
C GLY A 388 -21.40 0.01 -22.74
N MET A 389 -21.89 -0.85 -21.85
CA MET A 389 -21.04 -1.59 -20.92
C MET A 389 -20.32 -2.73 -21.65
N ILE A 390 -19.00 -2.85 -21.46
CA ILE A 390 -18.16 -3.88 -22.10
C ILE A 390 -17.40 -4.64 -20.99
N PRO A 391 -17.99 -5.72 -20.46
CA PRO A 391 -17.34 -6.62 -19.51
C PRO A 391 -16.00 -7.18 -20.01
N ASP A 392 -14.93 -7.00 -19.23
CA ASP A 392 -13.61 -7.58 -19.48
C ASP A 392 -12.89 -7.82 -18.14
N ARG A 393 -13.01 -9.05 -17.63
CA ARG A 393 -12.43 -9.44 -16.34
C ARG A 393 -10.93 -9.18 -16.25
N GLU A 394 -10.16 -9.48 -17.30
CA GLU A 394 -8.70 -9.34 -17.26
C GLU A 394 -8.27 -7.87 -17.11
N LYS A 395 -9.01 -6.94 -17.72
CA LYS A 395 -8.73 -5.51 -17.59
C LYS A 395 -9.36 -4.87 -16.35
N GLN A 396 -10.41 -5.47 -15.79
CA GLN A 396 -11.28 -4.80 -14.81
C GLN A 396 -11.23 -5.42 -13.41
N HIS A 397 -10.61 -6.59 -13.20
CA HIS A 397 -10.48 -7.22 -11.89
C HIS A 397 -9.50 -6.48 -10.97
N SER A 398 -9.74 -6.48 -9.66
CA SER A 398 -8.80 -5.92 -8.67
C SER A 398 -7.80 -6.97 -8.18
N TYR A 399 -6.56 -6.54 -7.89
CA TYR A 399 -5.50 -7.43 -7.38
C TYR A 399 -4.44 -6.65 -6.57
N ALA A 400 -3.68 -7.38 -5.76
CA ALA A 400 -2.44 -6.92 -5.15
C ALA A 400 -1.34 -7.97 -5.33
N ILE A 401 -0.20 -7.59 -5.90
CA ILE A 401 1.01 -8.41 -5.99
C ILE A 401 1.96 -7.93 -4.92
N VAL A 402 2.22 -8.77 -3.93
CA VAL A 402 2.88 -8.37 -2.68
C VAL A 402 4.16 -9.17 -2.46
N ASP A 403 5.21 -8.51 -2.00
CA ASP A 403 6.41 -9.17 -1.50
C ASP A 403 6.05 -10.02 -0.27
N PRO A 404 6.26 -11.34 -0.28
CA PRO A 404 5.78 -12.20 0.79
C PRO A 404 6.53 -12.01 2.10
N SER A 405 7.77 -11.52 2.09
CA SER A 405 8.55 -11.37 3.33
C SER A 405 8.18 -10.10 4.08
N PHE A 406 8.04 -9.00 3.35
CA PHE A 406 7.76 -7.69 3.93
C PHE A 406 6.28 -7.28 3.86
N GLY A 407 5.45 -7.92 3.03
CA GLY A 407 4.09 -7.43 2.82
C GLY A 407 4.05 -6.11 2.03
N ILE A 408 5.09 -5.78 1.27
CA ILE A 408 5.13 -4.54 0.49
C ILE A 408 4.49 -4.80 -0.88
N PRO A 409 3.49 -4.02 -1.31
CA PRO A 409 2.89 -4.15 -2.63
C PRO A 409 3.92 -3.79 -3.70
N LEU A 410 4.22 -4.73 -4.59
CA LEU A 410 5.10 -4.55 -5.76
C LEU A 410 4.32 -3.95 -6.94
N ASP A 411 3.06 -4.32 -7.09
CA ASP A 411 2.09 -3.82 -8.07
C ASP A 411 0.69 -4.11 -7.53
N GLN A 412 -0.18 -3.11 -7.43
CA GLN A 412 -1.54 -3.30 -6.95
C GLN A 412 -2.52 -2.40 -7.68
N CYS A 413 -3.70 -2.94 -7.96
CA CYS A 413 -4.73 -2.26 -8.70
C CYS A 413 -6.09 -2.49 -8.04
N ALA A 414 -6.70 -1.41 -7.56
CA ALA A 414 -8.05 -1.41 -7.01
C ALA A 414 -8.98 -0.70 -7.99
N ARG A 415 -10.05 -1.39 -8.40
CA ARG A 415 -11.00 -0.95 -9.41
C ARG A 415 -12.42 -1.08 -8.87
N THR A 416 -13.21 -0.02 -8.99
CA THR A 416 -14.64 -0.03 -8.63
C THR A 416 -15.41 0.87 -9.59
N GLN A 417 -16.67 0.52 -9.84
CA GLN A 417 -17.61 1.37 -10.57
C GLN A 417 -18.63 1.95 -9.61
N THR A 418 -18.86 3.25 -9.76
CA THR A 418 -19.83 4.02 -9.00
C THR A 418 -21.07 4.23 -9.86
N ASN A 419 -22.22 3.88 -9.30
CA ASN A 419 -23.51 3.97 -9.96
C ASN A 419 -24.51 4.71 -9.07
N LEU A 420 -25.50 5.34 -9.67
CA LEU A 420 -26.67 5.86 -8.96
C LEU A 420 -27.82 4.86 -9.09
N ALA A 421 -28.33 4.34 -7.98
CA ALA A 421 -29.52 3.49 -7.96
C ALA A 421 -30.77 4.34 -7.84
N ILE A 422 -31.68 4.17 -8.79
CA ILE A 422 -32.94 4.92 -8.84
C ILE A 422 -34.10 3.92 -8.67
N PRO A 423 -34.90 4.04 -7.60
CA PRO A 423 -36.08 3.23 -7.41
C PRO A 423 -37.20 3.63 -8.37
N GLU A 424 -38.31 2.91 -8.33
CA GLU A 424 -39.54 3.33 -8.99
C GLU A 424 -39.97 4.70 -8.43
N LEU A 425 -39.84 5.75 -9.25
CA LEU A 425 -40.14 7.12 -8.84
C LEU A 425 -41.61 7.47 -9.02
N THR A 426 -42.28 7.87 -7.93
CA THR A 426 -43.70 8.23 -7.94
C THR A 426 -43.92 9.68 -7.54
N GLY A 427 -44.80 10.37 -8.28
CA GLY A 427 -45.15 11.77 -7.97
C GLY A 427 -44.10 12.82 -8.39
N TYR A 428 -43.07 12.44 -9.15
CA TYR A 428 -42.10 13.34 -9.78
C TYR A 428 -42.51 13.75 -11.21
N SER A 429 -41.81 14.74 -11.79
CA SER A 429 -41.97 15.14 -13.19
C SER A 429 -41.65 14.00 -14.16
N ALA A 430 -42.22 14.04 -15.37
CA ALA A 430 -42.18 12.92 -16.31
C ALA A 430 -40.75 12.57 -16.78
N ASP A 431 -39.90 13.58 -16.94
CA ASP A 431 -38.49 13.45 -17.28
C ASP A 431 -37.67 12.76 -16.17
N ILE A 432 -37.94 13.06 -14.90
CA ILE A 432 -37.31 12.40 -13.75
C ILE A 432 -37.77 10.95 -13.64
N LYS A 433 -39.09 10.71 -13.75
CA LYS A 433 -39.66 9.35 -13.70
C LYS A 433 -39.19 8.44 -14.84
N ARG A 434 -38.67 8.99 -15.94
CA ARG A 434 -38.12 8.16 -17.03
C ARG A 434 -36.92 7.33 -16.57
N PHE A 435 -36.25 7.73 -15.48
CA PHE A 435 -35.13 7.01 -14.89
C PHE A 435 -35.54 5.93 -13.86
N SER A 436 -36.84 5.71 -13.63
CA SER A 436 -37.31 4.73 -12.65
C SER A 436 -36.74 3.32 -12.89
N ASP A 437 -36.42 2.65 -11.78
CA ASP A 437 -35.87 1.30 -11.75
C ASP A 437 -34.59 1.15 -12.61
N MET A 438 -33.65 2.09 -12.47
CA MET A 438 -32.37 2.09 -13.20
C MET A 438 -31.19 2.14 -12.26
N ILE A 439 -30.12 1.40 -12.61
CA ILE A 439 -28.78 1.60 -12.06
C ILE A 439 -28.00 2.39 -13.09
N ILE A 440 -27.74 3.67 -12.84
CA ILE A 440 -27.05 4.57 -13.77
C ILE A 440 -25.55 4.54 -13.51
N PRO A 441 -24.71 4.00 -14.41
CA PRO A 441 -23.26 4.15 -14.34
C PRO A 441 -22.86 5.62 -14.40
N MET A 442 -22.09 6.07 -13.42
CA MET A 442 -21.55 7.44 -13.38
C MET A 442 -20.13 7.44 -13.95
N PHE A 443 -19.27 6.66 -13.30
CA PHE A 443 -17.88 6.47 -13.66
C PHE A 443 -17.35 5.20 -13.01
N TRP A 444 -16.20 4.71 -13.46
CA TRP A 444 -15.40 3.79 -12.67
C TRP A 444 -13.99 4.36 -12.46
N ILE A 445 -13.40 3.96 -11.35
CA ILE A 445 -12.11 4.46 -10.88
C ILE A 445 -11.12 3.32 -10.73
N GLU A 446 -9.88 3.58 -11.09
CA GLU A 446 -8.75 2.70 -10.92
C GLU A 446 -7.66 3.41 -10.11
N TYR A 447 -7.35 2.86 -8.94
CA TYR A 447 -6.15 3.20 -8.19
C TYR A 447 -5.08 2.16 -8.52
N HIS A 448 -4.06 2.58 -9.26
CA HIS A 448 -2.97 1.71 -9.68
C HIS A 448 -1.64 2.22 -9.15
N GLN A 449 -1.03 1.45 -8.25
CA GLN A 449 0.38 1.56 -7.91
C GLN A 449 1.13 0.55 -8.76
N GLN A 450 1.74 1.01 -9.86
CA GLN A 450 2.31 0.11 -10.86
C GLN A 450 3.72 -0.37 -10.51
N GLU A 451 4.54 0.51 -9.92
CA GLU A 451 5.95 0.23 -9.65
C GLU A 451 6.42 0.90 -8.35
N LEU A 452 7.48 0.35 -7.77
CA LEU A 452 8.20 0.94 -6.66
C LEU A 452 9.49 1.59 -7.15
N PRO A 453 9.95 2.66 -6.47
CA PRO A 453 11.28 3.21 -6.69
C PRO A 453 12.39 2.15 -6.70
N ILE A 454 13.38 2.34 -7.58
CA ILE A 454 14.47 1.39 -7.77
C ILE A 454 15.23 1.08 -6.47
N TYR A 455 15.35 2.06 -5.56
CA TYR A 455 16.03 1.86 -4.27
C TYR A 455 15.28 0.89 -3.35
N ILE A 456 13.93 0.88 -3.41
CA ILE A 456 13.10 -0.07 -2.67
C ILE A 456 13.33 -1.47 -3.22
N ILE A 457 13.24 -1.63 -4.55
CA ILE A 457 13.49 -2.90 -5.23
C ILE A 457 14.89 -3.42 -4.90
N ARG A 458 15.93 -2.57 -4.95
CA ARG A 458 17.31 -2.94 -4.60
C ARG A 458 17.46 -3.37 -3.14
N THR A 459 16.73 -2.72 -2.23
CA THR A 459 16.71 -3.09 -0.80
C THR A 459 16.09 -4.47 -0.59
N LEU A 460 14.97 -4.76 -1.25
CA LEU A 460 14.32 -6.07 -1.22
C LEU A 460 15.20 -7.16 -1.85
N GLN A 461 15.84 -6.86 -2.98
CA GLN A 461 16.81 -7.77 -3.60
C GLN A 461 17.97 -8.08 -2.65
N ALA A 462 18.55 -7.07 -2.00
CA ALA A 462 19.63 -7.27 -1.04
C ALA A 462 19.18 -8.15 0.13
N PHE A 463 17.96 -7.94 0.65
CA PHE A 463 17.38 -8.82 1.66
C PHE A 463 17.28 -10.27 1.19
N TYR A 464 16.81 -10.51 -0.04
CA TYR A 464 16.70 -11.87 -0.57
C TYR A 464 18.06 -12.53 -0.79
N VAL A 465 19.08 -11.79 -1.23
CA VAL A 465 20.45 -12.30 -1.29
C VAL A 465 20.95 -12.66 0.11
N ILE A 466 20.70 -11.82 1.12
CA ILE A 466 21.04 -12.13 2.51
C ILE A 466 20.31 -13.39 2.95
N ARG A 467 19.02 -13.54 2.64
CA ARG A 467 18.21 -14.72 2.98
C ARG A 467 18.78 -16.00 2.40
N ASP A 468 19.23 -15.97 1.15
CA ASP A 468 19.74 -17.15 0.46
C ASP A 468 21.16 -17.53 0.94
N VAL A 469 21.98 -16.55 1.34
CA VAL A 469 23.34 -16.75 1.86
C VAL A 469 23.35 -17.07 3.36
N GLU A 470 22.38 -16.56 4.11
CA GLU A 470 22.29 -16.67 5.57
C GLU A 470 22.53 -18.09 6.11
N PRO A 471 21.92 -19.17 5.56
CA PRO A 471 22.12 -20.52 6.07
C PRO A 471 23.58 -20.97 6.04
N TYR A 472 24.39 -20.43 5.14
CA TYR A 472 25.79 -20.81 4.94
C TYR A 472 26.76 -19.95 5.76
N LEU A 473 26.35 -18.74 6.15
CA LEU A 473 27.21 -17.75 6.80
C LEU A 473 27.88 -18.26 8.10
N PRO A 474 27.17 -18.92 9.04
CA PRO A 474 27.81 -19.47 10.24
C PRO A 474 28.89 -20.51 9.92
N TYR A 475 28.65 -21.38 8.94
CA TYR A 475 29.58 -22.45 8.57
C TYR A 475 30.85 -21.92 7.91
N VAL A 476 30.74 -20.87 7.09
CA VAL A 476 31.91 -20.17 6.53
C VAL A 476 32.73 -19.55 7.66
N LEU A 477 32.09 -18.93 8.65
CA LEU A 477 32.76 -18.35 9.81
C LEU A 477 33.44 -19.41 10.70
N TYR A 478 32.81 -20.57 10.89
CA TYR A 478 33.43 -21.70 11.60
C TYR A 478 34.61 -22.29 10.84
N LEU A 479 34.55 -22.36 9.51
CA LEU A 479 35.69 -22.76 8.69
C LEU A 479 36.84 -21.77 8.82
N CYS A 480 36.57 -20.46 8.75
CA CYS A 480 37.56 -19.41 8.98
C CYS A 480 38.18 -19.51 10.38
N PHE A 481 37.37 -19.78 11.41
CA PHE A 481 37.86 -20.06 12.76
C PHE A 481 38.86 -21.22 12.78
N MET A 482 38.52 -22.36 12.17
CA MET A 482 39.40 -23.54 12.13
C MET A 482 40.71 -23.26 11.39
N LEU A 483 40.65 -22.56 10.25
CA LEU A 483 41.83 -22.21 9.46
C LEU A 483 42.75 -21.23 10.21
N LEU A 484 42.20 -20.19 10.82
CA LEU A 484 42.96 -19.21 11.60
C LEU A 484 43.58 -19.85 12.84
N LEU A 485 42.86 -20.75 13.50
CA LEU A 485 43.36 -21.51 14.64
C LEU A 485 44.52 -22.43 14.22
N ALA A 486 44.42 -23.10 13.08
CA ALA A 486 45.52 -23.90 12.53
C ALA A 486 46.77 -23.06 12.23
N VAL A 487 46.61 -21.84 11.68
CA VAL A 487 47.72 -20.90 11.48
C VAL A 487 48.33 -20.47 12.81
N ALA A 488 47.51 -20.11 13.79
CA ALA A 488 47.96 -19.74 15.14
C ALA A 488 48.78 -20.86 15.78
N PHE A 489 48.31 -22.11 15.70
CA PHE A 489 49.04 -23.28 16.20
C PHE A 489 50.35 -23.52 15.45
N ARG A 490 50.36 -23.37 14.11
CA ARG A 490 51.57 -23.51 13.30
C ARG A 490 52.63 -22.48 13.69
N GLU A 491 52.25 -21.21 13.84
CA GLU A 491 53.19 -20.15 14.22
C GLU A 491 53.62 -20.30 15.69
N ALA A 492 52.74 -20.74 16.60
CA ALA A 492 53.11 -21.06 17.98
C ALA A 492 54.11 -22.23 18.06
N ALA A 493 53.92 -23.27 17.24
CA ALA A 493 54.86 -24.38 17.13
C ALA A 493 56.23 -23.92 16.59
N ARG A 494 56.24 -23.08 15.54
CA ARG A 494 57.47 -22.46 15.01
C ARG A 494 58.19 -21.61 16.05
N TYR A 495 57.45 -20.78 16.78
CA TYR A 495 57.98 -19.96 17.86
C TYR A 495 58.63 -20.82 18.96
N LYS A 496 57.96 -21.90 19.38
CA LYS A 496 58.49 -22.85 20.39
C LYS A 496 59.76 -23.57 19.91
N ILE A 497 59.82 -23.97 18.65
CA ILE A 497 61.01 -24.60 18.04
C ILE A 497 62.17 -23.60 17.98
N GLN A 498 61.93 -22.36 17.53
CA GLN A 498 62.95 -21.32 17.51
C GLN A 498 63.46 -20.94 18.92
N GLY A 499 62.59 -21.00 19.94
CA GLY A 499 62.96 -20.80 21.34
C GLY A 499 63.84 -21.91 21.92
N LYS A 500 63.65 -23.17 21.48
CA LYS A 500 64.50 -24.31 21.89
C LYS A 500 65.90 -24.27 21.27
N ILE A 501 66.10 -23.58 20.13
CA ILE A 501 67.42 -23.39 19.50
C ILE A 501 68.12 -22.16 20.14
N SER A 502 68.44 -22.28 21.44
CA SER A 502 69.43 -21.43 22.11
C SER A 502 70.74 -22.23 22.27
N PRO A 503 71.93 -21.65 21.98
CA PRO A 503 73.17 -22.41 21.96
C PRO A 503 73.52 -22.89 23.37
N ALA A 504 73.85 -24.18 23.49
CA ALA A 504 74.45 -24.76 24.68
C ALA A 504 75.62 -23.88 25.13
N LYS A 505 75.60 -23.44 26.40
CA LYS A 505 76.76 -22.82 27.04
C LYS A 505 77.92 -23.83 26.97
N TYR A 506 78.92 -23.55 26.16
CA TYR A 506 80.21 -24.25 26.19
C TYR A 506 80.89 -23.93 27.52
N THR A 507 80.84 -24.85 28.47
CA THR A 507 81.67 -24.81 29.67
C THR A 507 83.09 -25.18 29.24
N LYS A 508 84.01 -24.21 29.24
CA LYS A 508 85.44 -24.49 29.00
C LYS A 508 86.05 -24.97 30.33
N PRO A 509 86.72 -26.13 30.39
CA PRO A 509 87.51 -26.50 31.55
C PRO A 509 88.80 -25.68 31.54
N GLN A 510 89.11 -24.97 32.63
CA GLN A 510 90.46 -24.45 32.84
C GLN A 510 91.29 -25.52 33.54
N LEU A 511 92.23 -26.06 32.77
CA LEU A 511 93.37 -26.83 33.21
C LEU A 511 94.45 -25.90 33.78
N THR A 512 95.18 -26.43 34.75
CA THR A 512 96.28 -25.89 35.55
C THR A 512 97.55 -25.43 34.80
N SER A 513 98.17 -24.35 35.31
CA SER A 513 99.64 -24.10 35.47
C SER A 513 99.78 -22.64 35.93
N LEU A 514 100.48 -22.23 36.99
CA LEU A 514 101.76 -22.64 37.56
C LEU A 514 101.80 -22.19 39.03
#